data_AF-A0A941IVT4-F1
#
_entry.id   AF-A0A941IVT4-F1
#
_cell.length_a   1.000
_cell.length_b   1.000
_cell.length_c   1.000
_cell.angle_alpha   90.00
_cell.angle_beta   90.00
_cell.angle_gamma   90.00
#
_symmetry.space_group_name_H-M   'P 1'
#
loop_
_entity.id
_entity.type
_entity.pdbx_description
1 polymer ?
#
loop_
_entity_poly.entity_id
_entity_poly.type
_entity_poly.pdbx_seq_one_letter_code
_entity_poly.pdbx_strand_id
1 'polypeptide(L)'
;SNTGSRGALFDTIIVPPGQVAILGIGATVKRPAVIETEEGTVIGVRDMTYLTLSYDHRLVDGADAARYLTAVKAILEAGEFEVELGL
;
A
#
# COMPACT_ATOMS: atom_id res chain seq x y z
N SER A 1 -10.20 -0.16 -4.49
CA SER A 1 -11.19 -0.82 -3.61
C SER A 1 -10.69 -0.79 -2.18
N ASN A 2 -11.59 -0.65 -1.20
CA ASN A 2 -11.26 -0.65 0.23
C ASN A 2 -11.98 -1.81 0.94
N THR A 3 -11.50 -3.03 0.72
CA THR A 3 -12.01 -4.22 1.43
C THR A 3 -11.47 -4.35 2.84
N GLY A 4 -10.44 -3.57 3.19
CA GLY A 4 -10.01 -3.36 4.56
C GLY A 4 -11.10 -2.85 5.50
N SER A 5 -12.05 -2.07 4.99
CA SER A 5 -13.27 -1.66 5.73
C SER A 5 -14.11 -2.85 6.25
N ARG A 6 -13.92 -4.05 5.68
CA ARG A 6 -14.57 -5.31 6.05
C ARG A 6 -13.62 -6.31 6.70
N GLY A 7 -12.42 -5.87 7.09
CA GLY A 7 -11.41 -6.70 7.76
C GLY A 7 -10.54 -7.55 6.83
N ALA A 8 -10.69 -7.46 5.51
CA ALA A 8 -9.82 -8.19 4.59
C ALA A 8 -8.39 -7.65 4.64
N LEU A 9 -7.40 -8.52 4.87
CA LEU A 9 -5.98 -8.13 4.86
C LEU A 9 -5.44 -7.93 3.45
N PHE A 10 -5.90 -8.75 2.51
CA PHE A 10 -5.52 -8.72 1.11
C PHE A 10 -6.76 -8.98 0.27
N ASP A 11 -6.78 -8.39 -0.92
CA ASP A 11 -7.82 -8.67 -1.90
C ASP A 11 -7.26 -8.54 -3.31
N THR A 12 -7.69 -9.43 -4.19
CA THR A 12 -7.34 -9.45 -5.61
C THR A 12 -8.56 -9.03 -6.40
N ILE A 13 -8.67 -7.72 -6.62
CA ILE A 13 -9.84 -7.12 -7.26
C ILE A 13 -9.71 -7.24 -8.78
N ILE A 14 -10.80 -7.49 -9.48
CA ILE A 14 -10.82 -7.48 -10.94
C ILE A 14 -10.73 -6.03 -11.43
N VAL A 15 -9.81 -5.77 -12.37
CA VAL A 15 -9.69 -4.46 -13.01
C VAL A 15 -11.00 -4.15 -13.73
N PRO A 16 -11.71 -3.05 -13.41
CA PRO A 16 -12.98 -2.76 -14.05
C PRO A 16 -12.77 -2.41 -15.55
N PRO A 17 -13.81 -2.58 -16.39
CA PRO A 17 -13.69 -2.31 -17.82
C PRO A 17 -13.34 -0.84 -18.10
N GLY A 18 -12.30 -0.63 -18.93
CA GLY A 18 -11.83 0.70 -19.32
C GLY A 18 -10.72 1.27 -18.43
N GLN A 19 -10.35 0.58 -17.35
CA GLN A 19 -9.18 0.90 -16.53
C GLN A 19 -8.05 -0.11 -16.78
N VAL A 20 -6.82 0.29 -16.45
CA VAL A 20 -5.63 -0.54 -16.64
C VAL A 20 -5.17 -1.20 -15.33
N ALA A 21 -5.50 -0.60 -14.19
CA ALA A 21 -5.15 -1.10 -12.87
C ALA A 21 -6.17 -0.69 -11.81
N ILE A 22 -6.20 -1.41 -10.69
CA ILE A 22 -6.97 -1.07 -9.50
C ILE A 22 -6.17 -1.39 -8.24
N LEU A 23 -6.08 -0.40 -7.34
CA LEU A 23 -5.44 -0.53 -6.03
C LEU A 23 -6.44 -1.10 -5.00
N GLY A 24 -6.02 -2.12 -4.26
CA GLY A 24 -6.68 -2.65 -3.08
C GLY A 24 -6.00 -2.15 -1.81
N ILE A 25 -6.83 -1.75 -0.83
CA ILE A 25 -6.38 -1.33 0.49
C ILE A 25 -6.92 -2.35 1.51
N GLY A 26 -6.01 -3.05 2.17
CA GLY A 26 -6.32 -3.99 3.24
C GLY A 26 -6.62 -3.32 4.57
N ALA A 27 -7.10 -4.11 5.54
CA ALA A 27 -7.38 -3.62 6.88
C ALA A 27 -6.08 -3.21 7.59
N THR A 28 -6.13 -2.12 8.35
CA THR A 28 -5.05 -1.73 9.26
C THR A 28 -5.07 -2.64 10.48
N VAL A 29 -3.97 -3.34 10.72
CA VAL A 29 -3.83 -4.28 11.84
C VAL A 29 -2.49 -4.12 12.54
N LYS A 30 -2.46 -4.38 13.84
CA LYS A 30 -1.22 -4.38 14.62
C LYS A 30 -0.35 -5.58 14.26
N ARG A 31 0.92 -5.35 13.94
CA ARG A 31 1.91 -6.38 13.61
C ARG A 31 3.24 -6.13 14.34
N PRO A 32 3.95 -7.18 14.76
CA PRO A 32 5.35 -7.04 15.15
C PRO A 32 6.18 -6.68 13.91
N ALA A 33 7.04 -5.69 14.04
CA ALA A 33 7.97 -5.26 12.99
C ALA A 33 9.33 -4.97 13.60
N VAL A 34 10.37 -5.22 12.82
CA VAL A 34 11.74 -4.83 13.17
C VAL A 34 11.87 -3.32 13.02
N ILE A 35 12.43 -2.66 14.02
CA ILE A 35 12.65 -1.22 14.07
C ILE A 35 14.12 -1.00 14.41
N GLU A 36 14.79 -0.22 13.58
CA GLU A 36 16.13 0.29 13.89
C GLU A 36 15.98 1.53 14.77
N THR A 37 16.64 1.53 15.94
CA THR A 37 16.71 2.68 16.86
C THR A 37 18.18 3.05 17.09
N GLU A 38 18.42 4.20 17.74
CA GLU A 38 19.78 4.60 18.14
C GLU A 38 20.44 3.59 19.09
N GLU A 39 19.64 2.82 19.82
CA GLU A 39 20.08 1.82 20.80
C GLU A 39 20.27 0.42 20.16
N GLY A 40 19.86 0.24 18.90
CA GLY A 40 20.00 -0.99 18.13
C GLY A 40 18.69 -1.48 17.51
N THR A 41 18.70 -2.73 17.05
CA THR A 41 17.56 -3.36 16.39
C THR A 41 16.59 -3.95 17.42
N VAL A 42 15.33 -3.52 17.40
CA VAL A 42 14.27 -4.01 18.31
C VAL A 42 13.05 -4.54 17.53
N ILE A 43 12.22 -5.36 18.19
CA ILE A 43 10.90 -5.72 17.68
C ILE A 43 9.85 -4.85 18.38
N GLY A 44 9.11 -4.05 17.62
CA GLY A 44 8.01 -3.22 18.12
C GLY A 44 6.69 -3.53 17.43
N VAL A 45 5.58 -3.04 18.00
CA VAL A 45 4.25 -3.18 17.39
C VAL A 45 3.95 -1.96 16.52
N ARG A 46 3.57 -2.20 15.25
CA ARG A 46 3.19 -1.16 14.28
C ARG A 46 1.78 -1.40 13.76
N ASP A 47 1.04 -0.32 13.51
CA ASP A 47 -0.18 -0.37 12.70
C ASP A 47 0.23 -0.50 11.23
N MET A 48 -0.15 -1.61 10.61
CA MET A 48 0.28 -1.98 9.25
C MET A 48 -0.94 -2.14 8.35
N THR A 49 -0.82 -1.66 7.11
CA THR A 49 -1.80 -1.88 6.03
C THR A 49 -1.11 -2.49 4.83
N TYR A 50 -1.74 -3.48 4.20
CA TYR A 50 -1.25 -4.06 2.96
C TYR A 50 -1.91 -3.38 1.76
N LEU A 51 -1.10 -3.07 0.75
CA LEU A 51 -1.54 -2.57 -0.54
C LEU A 51 -1.41 -3.67 -1.58
N THR A 52 -2.46 -3.90 -2.37
CA THR A 52 -2.45 -4.83 -3.50
C THR A 52 -2.75 -4.07 -4.79
N LEU A 53 -2.13 -4.45 -5.91
CA LEU A 53 -2.42 -3.86 -7.21
C LEU A 53 -2.74 -4.96 -8.20
N SER A 54 -3.98 -4.96 -8.70
CA SER A 54 -4.34 -5.75 -9.88
C SER A 54 -4.16 -4.88 -11.11
N TYR A 55 -3.56 -5.41 -12.16
CA TYR A 55 -3.29 -4.67 -13.39
C TYR A 55 -3.28 -5.60 -14.60
N ASP A 56 -3.54 -5.02 -15.77
CA ASP A 56 -3.43 -5.74 -17.05
C ASP A 56 -1.97 -5.82 -17.49
N HIS A 57 -1.37 -7.00 -17.37
CA HIS A 57 0.02 -7.27 -17.75
C HIS A 57 0.34 -7.04 -19.23
N ARG A 58 -0.68 -6.95 -20.10
CA ARG A 58 -0.48 -6.61 -21.52
C ARG A 58 -0.10 -5.14 -21.71
N LEU A 59 -0.43 -4.30 -20.72
CA LEU A 59 -0.27 -2.85 -20.76
C LEU A 59 0.73 -2.34 -19.72
N VAL A 60 0.92 -3.06 -18.60
CA VAL A 60 1.80 -2.67 -17.50
C VAL A 60 2.75 -3.81 -17.16
N ASP A 61 4.04 -3.50 -17.14
CA ASP A 61 5.08 -4.45 -16.71
C ASP A 61 5.09 -4.60 -15.17
N GLY A 62 5.51 -5.77 -14.70
CA GLY A 62 5.61 -6.03 -13.26
C GLY A 62 6.57 -5.10 -12.53
N ALA A 63 7.65 -4.65 -13.18
CA ALA A 63 8.58 -3.69 -12.63
C ALA A 63 7.91 -2.33 -12.41
N ASP A 64 7.10 -1.86 -13.36
CA ASP A 64 6.40 -0.58 -13.24
C ASP A 64 5.32 -0.64 -12.16
N ALA A 65 4.57 -1.74 -12.08
CA ALA A 65 3.62 -1.99 -11.00
C ALA A 65 4.29 -2.00 -9.62
N ALA A 66 5.46 -2.64 -9.49
CA ALA A 66 6.23 -2.68 -8.25
C ALA A 66 6.81 -1.30 -7.87
N ARG A 67 7.30 -0.53 -8.85
CA ARG A 67 7.76 0.84 -8.65
C ARG A 67 6.63 1.74 -8.17
N TYR A 68 5.44 1.63 -8.78
CA TYR A 68 4.26 2.37 -8.35
C TYR A 68 3.90 2.07 -6.89
N LEU A 69 3.76 0.79 -6.51
CA LEU A 69 3.43 0.41 -5.12
C LEU A 69 4.50 0.88 -4.13
N THR A 70 5.77 0.81 -4.50
CA THR A 70 6.88 1.27 -3.64
C THR A 70 6.86 2.79 -3.47
N ALA A 71 6.56 3.54 -4.52
CA ALA A 71 6.40 4.99 -4.44
C ALA A 71 5.22 5.39 -3.55
N VAL A 72 4.06 4.75 -3.72
CA VAL A 72 2.88 4.98 -2.85
C VAL A 72 3.22 4.67 -1.38
N LYS A 73 3.89 3.53 -1.12
CA LYS A 73 4.36 3.19 0.22
C LYS A 73 5.24 4.31 0.80
N ALA A 74 6.25 4.76 0.07
CA ALA A 74 7.18 5.77 0.54
C ALA A 74 6.48 7.10 0.86
N ILE A 75 5.52 7.53 0.03
CA ILE A 75 4.71 8.74 0.27
C ILE A 75 3.90 8.59 1.56
N LEU A 76 3.21 7.45 1.74
CA LEU A 76 2.39 7.20 2.91
C LEU A 76 3.23 7.11 4.21
N GLU A 77 4.42 6.51 4.15
CA GLU A 77 5.32 6.37 5.30
C GLU A 77 6.04 7.67 5.64
N ALA A 78 6.30 8.54 4.67
CA ALA A 78 6.87 9.87 4.92
C ALA A 78 5.93 10.74 5.75
N GLY A 79 4.61 10.58 5.59
CA GLY A 79 3.60 11.34 6.34
C GLY A 79 3.57 12.84 6.00
N GLU A 80 4.33 13.26 4.99
CA GLU A 80 4.41 14.64 4.50
C GLU A 80 3.24 14.95 3.57
N PHE A 81 2.03 14.97 4.12
CA PHE A 81 0.80 15.24 3.36
C PHE A 81 0.51 16.75 3.19
N GLU A 82 1.46 17.62 3.55
CA GLU A 82 1.41 19.08 3.42
C GLU A 82 1.51 19.55 1.96
N VAL A 83 0.86 18.83 1.05
CA VAL A 83 0.51 19.35 -0.26
C VAL A 83 -0.77 20.14 -0.05
N GLU A 84 -0.65 21.47 -0.15
CA GLU A 84 -1.78 22.39 -0.28
C GLU A 84 -2.71 21.82 -1.35
N LEU A 85 -3.83 21.24 -0.93
CA LEU A 85 -4.72 20.52 -1.84
C LEU A 85 -5.37 21.45 -2.87
N GLY A 86 -5.14 22.78 -2.82
CA GLY A 86 -5.71 23.73 -3.76
C GLY A 86 -7.23 23.58 -3.92
N LEU A 87 -7.89 23.05 -2.89
CA LEU A 87 -9.33 22.84 -2.78
C LEU A 87 -9.93 23.91 -1.88
#